data_AF-A0A1Y0ER84-F1
#
_entry.id   AF-A0A1Y0ER84-F1
#
_cell.length_a   1.000
_cell.length_b   1.000
_cell.length_c   1.000
_cell.angle_alpha   90.00
_cell.angle_beta   90.00
_cell.angle_gamma   90.00
#
_symmetry.space_group_name_H-M   'P 1'
#
loop_
_entity.id
_entity.type
_entity.pdbx_description
1 polymer ?
#
loop_
_entity_poly.entity_id
_entity_poly.type
_entity_poly.pdbx_seq_one_letter_code
_entity_poly.pdbx_strand_id
1 'polypeptide(L)'
;MNELAIQSASTLMMDDAAITRIERIAGLMASGKTTVPQHLRASPGDCFAIVMQAMQWGMNPFAVAQKTHLVNGTLGYEAQLVAAVINNSGIVSDRFNFEWFGPWHQVIGKFAIKRNDKGAEYRVPDWKAADEEGCGIRVWATIKGEAGPRELELLLSQARVRNSTLWADDPKQQLAYLAQKRWARLHAPDVILGVYTPDELEPTLSKDMGMIDVVPAKAPETYDQTRFDANVGGWATLIVNKGKTVDDMVAFIEKKGAKLSDGQREALAAKVQALRDAKVTDVQPKQTPDQAEEADEDGVIAEIGPRDIEKALTDATTVDELYAAGMHIDNLACTPEWLDHLNKLFTARKAELE
;
A
#
# COMPACT_ATOMS: atom_id res chain seq x y z
N MET A 1 -48.46 36.02 -2.74
CA MET A 1 -47.10 35.46 -2.98
C MET A 1 -47.30 34.09 -3.57
N ASN A 2 -46.78 33.85 -4.77
CA ASN A 2 -47.00 32.61 -5.52
C ASN A 2 -46.23 31.47 -4.84
N GLU A 3 -46.93 30.57 -4.15
CA GLU A 3 -46.39 29.25 -3.81
C GLU A 3 -46.22 28.49 -5.12
N LEU A 4 -44.97 28.36 -5.59
CA LEU A 4 -44.60 27.31 -6.52
C LEU A 4 -44.82 25.98 -5.78
N ALA A 5 -46.02 25.42 -5.91
CA ALA A 5 -46.33 24.10 -5.39
C ALA A 5 -45.34 23.10 -5.97
N ILE A 6 -44.45 22.59 -5.12
CA ILE A 6 -43.59 21.46 -5.45
C ILE A 6 -44.52 20.26 -5.61
N GLN A 7 -44.93 19.98 -6.85
CA GLN A 7 -45.68 18.77 -7.16
C GLN A 7 -44.80 17.57 -6.79
N SER A 8 -45.39 16.59 -6.10
CA SER A 8 -44.69 15.33 -5.85
C SER A 8 -44.29 14.70 -7.19
N ALA A 9 -43.13 14.05 -7.26
CA ALA A 9 -42.67 13.48 -8.53
C ALA A 9 -43.65 12.43 -9.10
N SER A 10 -44.41 11.75 -8.24
CA SER A 10 -45.50 10.87 -8.66
C SER A 10 -46.61 11.62 -9.39
N THR A 11 -46.96 12.84 -8.97
CA THR A 11 -47.91 13.72 -9.67
C THR A 11 -47.34 14.18 -11.02
N LEU A 12 -46.03 14.47 -11.06
CA LEU A 12 -45.34 14.90 -12.29
C LEU A 12 -45.28 13.80 -13.35
N MET A 13 -45.07 12.54 -12.93
CA MET A 13 -45.09 11.37 -13.82
C MET A 13 -46.46 11.04 -14.39
N MET A 14 -47.54 11.51 -13.77
CA MET A 14 -48.91 11.29 -14.23
C MET A 14 -49.44 12.47 -15.07
N ASP A 15 -48.70 13.58 -15.17
CA ASP A 15 -49.02 14.72 -16.04
C ASP A 15 -48.27 14.59 -17.37
N ASP A 16 -48.98 14.19 -18.43
CA ASP A 16 -48.48 14.08 -19.80
C ASP A 16 -47.82 15.38 -20.31
N ALA A 17 -48.38 16.53 -19.92
CA ALA A 17 -47.82 17.81 -20.29
C ALA A 17 -46.50 18.08 -19.55
N ALA A 18 -46.34 17.58 -18.33
CA ALA A 18 -45.08 17.66 -17.60
C ALA A 18 -44.01 16.77 -18.22
N ILE A 19 -44.33 15.52 -18.54
CA ILE A 19 -43.39 14.61 -19.21
C ILE A 19 -42.90 15.22 -20.53
N THR A 20 -43.79 15.74 -21.36
CA THR A 20 -43.42 16.40 -22.63
C THR A 20 -42.47 17.59 -22.42
N ARG A 21 -42.67 18.39 -21.36
CA ARG A 21 -41.75 19.48 -21.01
C ARG A 21 -40.37 18.96 -20.61
N ILE A 22 -40.33 17.86 -19.85
CA ILE A 22 -39.08 17.22 -19.39
C ILE A 22 -38.33 16.64 -20.59
N GLU A 23 -39.01 15.97 -21.51
CA GLU A 23 -38.43 15.48 -22.78
C GLU A 23 -37.80 16.62 -23.58
N ARG A 24 -38.47 17.77 -23.66
CA ARG A 24 -37.93 18.96 -24.35
C ARG A 24 -36.68 19.49 -23.66
N ILE A 25 -36.67 19.59 -22.33
CA ILE A 25 -35.48 20.02 -21.57
C ILE A 25 -34.34 19.03 -21.78
N ALA A 26 -34.62 17.74 -21.73
CA ALA A 26 -33.65 16.68 -21.94
C ALA A 26 -33.03 16.74 -23.36
N GLY A 27 -33.85 16.96 -24.39
CA GLY A 27 -33.38 17.17 -25.76
C GLY A 27 -32.46 18.40 -25.88
N LEU A 28 -32.80 19.50 -25.21
CA LEU A 28 -31.94 20.69 -25.15
C LEU A 28 -30.63 20.39 -24.42
N MET A 29 -30.66 19.68 -23.29
CA MET A 29 -29.47 19.26 -22.55
C MET A 29 -28.56 18.38 -23.40
N ALA A 30 -29.11 17.37 -24.08
CA ALA A 30 -28.36 16.47 -24.95
C ALA A 30 -27.69 17.21 -26.14
N SER A 31 -28.25 18.34 -26.58
CA SER A 31 -27.66 19.20 -27.61
C SER A 31 -26.51 20.08 -27.11
N GLY A 32 -26.35 20.22 -25.80
CA GLY A 32 -25.34 21.06 -25.16
C GLY A 32 -23.92 20.54 -25.39
N LYS A 33 -23.02 21.40 -25.90
CA LYS A 33 -21.63 21.01 -26.24
C LYS A 33 -20.62 21.29 -25.12
N THR A 34 -20.79 22.39 -24.39
CA THR A 34 -19.79 22.83 -23.41
C THR A 34 -20.29 22.71 -21.98
N THR A 35 -21.58 23.00 -21.76
CA THR A 35 -22.19 23.07 -20.43
C THR A 35 -22.68 21.73 -19.89
N VAL A 36 -22.63 20.68 -20.72
CA VAL A 36 -23.07 19.32 -20.40
C VAL A 36 -21.89 18.35 -20.60
N PRO A 37 -21.66 17.42 -19.64
CA PRO A 37 -20.61 16.41 -19.75
C PRO A 37 -20.69 15.57 -21.01
N GLN A 38 -19.54 15.11 -21.49
CA GLN A 38 -19.42 14.39 -22.76
C GLN A 38 -20.30 13.13 -22.82
N HIS A 39 -20.44 12.39 -21.72
CA HIS A 39 -21.25 11.17 -21.65
C HIS A 39 -22.76 11.40 -21.74
N LEU A 40 -23.23 12.64 -21.62
CA LEU A 40 -24.66 12.98 -21.74
C LEU A 40 -25.00 13.63 -23.09
N ARG A 41 -23.98 14.00 -23.89
CA ARG A 41 -24.19 14.63 -25.19
C ARG A 41 -24.77 13.61 -26.16
N ALA A 42 -25.73 14.06 -26.95
CA ALA A 42 -26.50 13.19 -27.85
C ALA A 42 -27.17 11.98 -27.15
N SER A 43 -27.38 12.05 -25.82
CA SER A 43 -28.16 11.07 -25.06
C SER A 43 -29.38 11.73 -24.39
N PRO A 44 -30.48 11.94 -25.14
CA PRO A 44 -31.71 12.50 -24.57
C PRO A 44 -32.29 11.63 -23.45
N GLY A 45 -32.13 10.31 -23.52
CA GLY A 45 -32.61 9.38 -22.49
C GLY A 45 -31.92 9.57 -21.14
N ASP A 46 -30.59 9.64 -21.13
CA ASP A 46 -29.85 9.89 -19.88
C ASP A 46 -30.09 11.31 -19.36
N CYS A 47 -30.21 12.29 -20.26
CA CYS A 47 -30.59 13.65 -19.88
C CYS A 47 -31.99 13.69 -19.27
N PHE A 48 -32.95 12.93 -19.79
CA PHE A 48 -34.31 12.84 -19.26
C PHE A 48 -34.30 12.29 -17.83
N ALA A 49 -33.58 11.19 -17.60
CA ALA A 49 -33.42 10.62 -16.27
C ALA A 49 -32.81 11.63 -15.27
N ILE A 50 -31.80 12.39 -15.70
CA ILE A 50 -31.18 13.43 -14.86
C ILE A 50 -32.14 14.59 -14.58
N VAL A 51 -32.93 15.04 -15.57
CA VAL A 51 -33.93 16.10 -15.35
C VAL A 51 -34.96 15.63 -14.33
N MET A 52 -35.48 14.41 -14.47
CA MET A 52 -36.41 13.81 -13.51
C MET A 52 -35.82 13.76 -12.10
N GLN A 53 -34.58 13.27 -11.98
CA GLN A 53 -33.89 13.17 -10.69
C GLN A 53 -33.63 14.56 -10.07
N ALA A 54 -33.22 15.53 -10.88
CA ALA A 54 -33.00 16.90 -10.43
C ALA A 54 -34.29 17.55 -9.94
N MET A 55 -35.41 17.33 -10.64
CA MET A 55 -36.72 17.82 -10.22
C MET A 55 -37.17 17.18 -8.91
N GLN A 56 -36.95 15.87 -8.72
CA GLN A 56 -37.21 15.18 -7.45
C GLN A 56 -36.42 15.78 -6.28
N TRP A 57 -35.20 16.25 -6.51
CA TRP A 57 -34.39 16.95 -5.50
C TRP A 57 -34.64 18.47 -5.43
N GLY A 58 -35.51 19.02 -6.28
CA GLY A 58 -35.73 20.46 -6.39
C GLY A 58 -34.49 21.23 -6.83
N MET A 59 -33.63 20.63 -7.66
CA MET A 59 -32.35 21.18 -8.12
C MET A 59 -32.34 21.49 -9.62
N ASN A 60 -31.41 22.33 -10.05
CA ASN A 60 -31.21 22.65 -11.46
C ASN A 60 -30.64 21.43 -12.24
N PRO A 61 -31.31 20.93 -13.30
CA PRO A 61 -30.86 19.78 -14.07
C PRO A 61 -29.45 19.91 -14.67
N PHE A 62 -29.05 21.09 -15.11
CA PHE A 62 -27.70 21.31 -15.66
C PHE A 62 -26.63 21.21 -14.58
N ALA A 63 -26.91 21.71 -13.38
CA ALA A 63 -25.97 21.63 -12.25
C ALA A 63 -25.83 20.17 -11.76
N VAL A 64 -26.94 19.43 -11.71
CA VAL A 64 -26.93 17.99 -11.38
C VAL A 64 -26.14 17.22 -12.44
N ALA A 65 -26.39 17.47 -13.74
CA ALA A 65 -25.67 16.83 -14.84
C ALA A 65 -24.16 17.02 -14.73
N GLN A 66 -23.69 18.23 -14.42
CA GLN A 66 -22.25 18.54 -14.27
C GLN A 66 -21.57 17.77 -13.14
N LYS A 67 -22.34 17.19 -12.22
CA LYS A 67 -21.86 16.40 -11.08
C LYS A 67 -22.08 14.91 -11.27
N THR A 68 -22.20 14.48 -12.53
CA THR A 68 -22.27 13.06 -12.90
C THR A 68 -20.96 12.60 -13.55
N HIS A 69 -20.65 11.32 -13.38
CA HIS A 69 -19.49 10.68 -13.99
C HIS A 69 -19.87 9.29 -14.48
N LEU A 70 -19.23 8.82 -15.56
CA LEU A 70 -19.45 7.47 -16.08
C LEU A 70 -18.37 6.52 -15.56
N VAL A 71 -18.77 5.45 -14.89
CA VAL A 71 -17.87 4.40 -14.41
C VAL A 71 -18.37 3.06 -14.95
N ASN A 72 -17.57 2.39 -15.78
CA ASN A 72 -17.94 1.11 -16.40
C ASN A 72 -19.33 1.10 -17.06
N GLY A 73 -19.69 2.21 -17.73
CA GLY A 73 -21.00 2.37 -18.38
C GLY A 73 -22.17 2.70 -17.45
N THR A 74 -21.94 2.79 -16.13
CA THR A 74 -22.96 3.19 -15.15
C THR A 74 -22.76 4.65 -14.74
N LEU A 75 -23.86 5.38 -14.61
CA LEU A 75 -23.86 6.78 -14.18
C LEU A 75 -23.70 6.85 -12.65
N GLY A 76 -22.64 7.51 -12.19
CA GLY A 76 -22.42 7.86 -10.79
C GLY A 76 -22.60 9.36 -10.54
N TYR A 77 -22.95 9.72 -9.31
CA TYR A 77 -23.12 11.10 -8.84
C TYR A 77 -22.02 11.46 -7.84
N GLU A 78 -21.40 12.62 -8.01
CA GLU A 78 -20.32 13.06 -7.14
C GLU A 78 -20.77 13.27 -5.68
N ALA A 79 -19.85 13.06 -4.75
CA ALA A 79 -20.09 13.28 -3.32
C ALA A 79 -20.60 14.69 -2.98
N GLN A 80 -20.10 15.70 -3.71
CA GLN A 80 -20.51 17.09 -3.52
C GLN A 80 -22.00 17.29 -3.86
N LEU A 81 -22.51 16.57 -4.85
CA LEU A 81 -23.92 16.62 -5.19
C LEU A 81 -24.75 15.92 -4.11
N VAL A 82 -24.32 14.76 -3.62
CA VAL A 82 -24.97 14.07 -2.50
C VAL A 82 -25.08 15.01 -1.29
N ALA A 83 -24.01 15.72 -0.96
CA ALA A 83 -24.02 16.71 0.13
C ALA A 83 -25.00 17.87 -0.12
N ALA A 84 -25.06 18.37 -1.36
CA ALA A 84 -26.00 19.41 -1.75
C ALA A 84 -27.46 18.94 -1.65
N VAL A 85 -27.72 17.70 -2.07
CA VAL A 85 -29.04 17.05 -1.98
C VAL A 85 -29.49 16.95 -0.53
N ILE A 86 -28.64 16.46 0.39
CA ILE A 86 -28.96 16.42 1.82
C ILE A 86 -29.25 17.82 2.37
N ASN A 87 -28.39 18.79 2.08
CA ASN A 87 -28.57 20.17 2.56
C ASN A 87 -29.85 20.83 2.01
N ASN A 88 -30.28 20.49 0.79
CA ASN A 88 -31.47 21.06 0.14
C ASN A 88 -32.77 20.31 0.49
N SER A 89 -32.67 19.04 0.93
CA SER A 89 -33.83 18.21 1.25
C SER A 89 -34.68 18.73 2.41
N GLY A 90 -34.09 19.60 3.24
CA GLY A 90 -34.73 20.08 4.46
C GLY A 90 -34.80 19.04 5.58
N ILE A 91 -34.15 17.87 5.45
CA ILE A 91 -34.08 16.86 6.52
C ILE A 91 -33.15 17.28 7.66
N VAL A 92 -32.09 18.03 7.35
CA VAL A 92 -31.10 18.53 8.32
C VAL A 92 -31.43 19.95 8.77
N SER A 93 -31.15 20.26 10.03
CA SER A 93 -31.28 21.61 10.60
C SER A 93 -30.03 22.48 10.39
N ASP A 94 -28.89 21.84 10.19
CA ASP A 94 -27.58 22.44 9.91
C ASP A 94 -26.94 21.78 8.68
N ARG A 95 -25.75 22.25 8.31
CA ARG A 95 -24.95 21.62 7.24
C ARG A 95 -24.05 20.55 7.84
N PHE A 96 -23.46 19.70 6.99
CA PHE A 96 -22.39 18.82 7.42
C PHE A 96 -21.25 19.59 8.08
N ASN A 97 -20.88 19.15 9.27
CA ASN A 97 -19.74 19.62 10.04
C ASN A 97 -18.66 18.53 10.09
N PHE A 98 -17.41 18.95 10.32
CA PHE A 98 -16.25 18.08 10.21
C PHE A 98 -15.22 18.36 11.30
N GLU A 99 -14.61 17.29 11.79
CA GLU A 99 -13.45 17.34 12.66
C GLU A 99 -12.45 16.27 12.21
N TRP A 100 -11.23 16.68 11.86
CA TRP A 100 -10.17 15.75 11.50
C TRP A 100 -9.33 15.43 12.72
N PHE A 101 -9.06 14.15 12.94
CA PHE A 101 -8.26 13.66 14.06
C PHE A 101 -7.13 12.75 13.60
N GLY A 102 -6.14 12.54 14.47
CA GLY A 102 -4.97 11.70 14.20
C GLY A 102 -3.77 12.44 13.62
N PRO A 103 -2.65 11.72 13.41
CA PRO A 103 -1.36 12.31 13.05
C PRO A 103 -1.25 12.67 11.56
N TRP A 104 -2.12 13.55 11.07
CA TRP A 104 -2.19 13.96 9.65
C TRP A 104 -0.88 14.54 9.09
N HIS A 105 0.04 15.01 9.93
CA HIS A 105 1.39 15.44 9.53
C HIS A 105 2.23 14.30 8.92
N GLN A 106 1.85 13.04 9.16
CA GLN A 106 2.49 11.86 8.57
C GLN A 106 1.94 11.52 7.18
N VAL A 107 0.83 12.13 6.76
CA VAL A 107 0.15 11.84 5.49
C VAL A 107 0.27 13.04 4.54
N ILE A 108 -0.06 14.24 5.05
CA ILE A 108 -0.14 15.45 4.24
C ILE A 108 1.24 15.80 3.66
N GLY A 109 1.27 16.04 2.35
CA GLY A 109 2.49 16.44 1.64
C GLY A 109 3.41 15.28 1.24
N LYS A 110 3.11 14.03 1.62
CA LYS A 110 3.86 12.84 1.18
C LYS A 110 3.28 12.30 -0.14
N PHE A 111 3.79 12.79 -1.25
CA PHE A 111 3.41 12.32 -2.58
C PHE A 111 4.62 12.08 -3.47
N ALA A 112 4.49 11.12 -4.37
CA ALA A 112 5.43 10.87 -5.44
C ALA A 112 4.86 11.39 -6.76
N ILE A 113 5.73 11.90 -7.63
CA ILE A 113 5.36 12.29 -8.98
C ILE A 113 5.56 11.08 -9.89
N LYS A 114 4.49 10.64 -10.54
CA LYS A 114 4.51 9.61 -11.58
C LYS A 114 4.21 10.24 -12.93
N ARG A 115 4.66 9.58 -14.00
CA ARG A 115 4.41 9.99 -15.38
C ARG A 115 3.49 8.97 -16.04
N ASN A 116 2.46 9.45 -16.72
CA ASN A 116 1.56 8.58 -17.50
C ASN A 116 2.16 8.25 -18.88
N ASP A 117 1.52 7.34 -19.61
CA ASP A 117 1.96 6.91 -20.95
C ASP A 117 2.05 8.06 -21.98
N LYS A 118 1.39 9.19 -21.69
CA LYS A 118 1.40 10.41 -22.51
C LYS A 118 2.45 11.42 -22.07
N GLY A 119 3.32 11.06 -21.13
CA GLY A 119 4.38 11.91 -20.61
C GLY A 119 3.93 12.97 -19.59
N ALA A 120 2.65 13.03 -19.23
CA ALA A 120 2.14 13.98 -18.26
C ALA A 120 2.39 13.50 -16.83
N GLU A 121 2.85 14.42 -15.98
CA GLU A 121 3.14 14.17 -14.58
C GLU A 121 1.87 14.27 -13.72
N TYR A 122 1.72 13.34 -12.78
CA TYR A 122 0.63 13.31 -11.82
C TYR A 122 1.13 12.85 -10.46
N ARG A 123 0.49 13.34 -9.39
CA ARG A 123 0.87 13.01 -8.02
C ARG A 123 0.09 11.79 -7.54
N VAL A 124 0.78 10.93 -6.80
CA VAL A 124 0.19 9.79 -6.11
C VAL A 124 0.60 9.80 -4.65
N PRO A 125 -0.25 9.28 -3.73
CA PRO A 125 0.14 9.07 -2.34
C PRO A 125 1.45 8.27 -2.23
N ASP A 126 2.36 8.71 -1.37
CA ASP A 126 3.64 8.03 -1.09
C ASP A 126 3.85 7.74 0.41
N TRP A 127 2.80 7.90 1.22
CA TRP A 127 2.78 7.46 2.61
C TRP A 127 2.43 5.97 2.71
N LYS A 128 2.82 5.33 3.82
CA LYS A 128 2.60 3.91 4.11
C LYS A 128 1.33 3.72 4.94
N ALA A 129 0.83 2.49 5.01
CA ALA A 129 -0.33 2.17 5.84
C ALA A 129 -0.14 2.52 7.33
N ALA A 130 1.09 2.42 7.83
CA ALA A 130 1.44 2.84 9.19
C ALA A 130 1.31 4.36 9.41
N ASP A 131 1.59 5.17 8.38
CA ASP A 131 1.44 6.63 8.46
C ASP A 131 -0.04 7.06 8.55
N GLU A 132 -0.97 6.21 8.09
CA GLU A 132 -2.42 6.47 8.14
C GLU A 132 -3.04 6.06 9.49
N GLU A 133 -2.30 5.37 10.35
CA GLU A 133 -2.83 4.83 11.60
C GLU A 133 -3.35 5.96 12.50
N GLY A 134 -4.61 5.83 12.91
CA GLY A 134 -5.32 6.84 13.69
C GLY A 134 -5.74 8.10 12.92
N CYS A 135 -5.34 8.30 11.66
CA CYS A 135 -5.83 9.41 10.84
C CYS A 135 -7.29 9.17 10.44
N GLY A 136 -8.16 10.12 10.75
CA GLY A 136 -9.58 10.01 10.42
C GLY A 136 -10.31 11.34 10.43
N ILE A 137 -11.61 11.24 10.18
CA ILE A 137 -12.55 12.35 10.20
C ILE A 137 -13.82 11.93 10.95
N ARG A 138 -14.36 12.82 11.76
CA ARG A 138 -15.73 12.79 12.26
C ARG A 138 -16.56 13.74 11.42
N VAL A 139 -17.66 13.24 10.87
CA VAL A 139 -18.67 14.04 10.15
C VAL A 139 -20.00 13.95 10.89
N TRP A 140 -20.72 15.06 10.97
CA TRP A 140 -22.04 15.06 11.58
C TRP A 140 -22.97 16.11 10.97
N ALA A 141 -24.26 15.84 11.12
CA ALA A 141 -25.34 16.78 10.89
C ALA A 141 -26.51 16.42 11.81
N THR A 142 -27.34 17.40 12.12
CA THR A 142 -28.51 17.26 12.99
C THR A 142 -29.75 17.09 12.14
N ILE A 143 -30.45 15.97 12.30
CA ILE A 143 -31.73 15.76 11.63
C ILE A 143 -32.80 16.60 12.35
N LYS A 144 -33.66 17.27 11.60
CA LYS A 144 -34.74 18.09 12.16
C LYS A 144 -35.63 17.26 13.08
N GLY A 145 -35.83 17.76 14.29
CA GLY A 145 -36.61 17.09 15.33
C GLY A 145 -35.79 16.20 16.25
N GLU A 146 -34.51 15.96 15.97
CA GLU A 146 -33.61 15.28 16.89
C GLU A 146 -32.95 16.26 17.87
N ALA A 147 -32.68 15.79 19.09
CA ALA A 147 -32.08 16.60 20.15
C ALA A 147 -30.57 16.81 19.98
N GLY A 148 -29.91 15.98 19.16
CA GLY A 148 -28.46 16.02 18.96
C GLY A 148 -28.07 15.56 17.56
N PRO A 149 -26.82 15.82 17.16
CA PRO A 149 -26.33 15.45 15.85
C PRO A 149 -26.16 13.94 15.72
N ARG A 150 -26.32 13.43 14.49
CA ARG A 150 -25.88 12.09 14.15
C ARG A 150 -24.46 12.17 13.62
N GLU A 151 -23.58 11.34 14.15
CA GLU A 151 -22.15 11.38 13.86
C GLU A 151 -21.70 10.10 13.15
N LEU A 152 -20.72 10.24 12.26
CA LEU A 152 -20.02 9.14 11.63
C LEU A 152 -18.52 9.41 11.69
N GLU A 153 -17.77 8.47 12.22
CA GLU A 153 -16.31 8.47 12.16
C GLU A 153 -15.83 7.57 11.02
N LEU A 154 -14.81 8.05 10.30
CA LEU A 154 -14.20 7.35 9.19
C LEU A 154 -12.69 7.49 9.26
N LEU A 155 -12.00 6.36 9.36
CA LEU A 155 -10.55 6.32 9.27
C LEU A 155 -10.11 6.41 7.81
N LEU A 156 -8.95 7.05 7.58
CA LEU A 156 -8.32 7.11 6.27
C LEU A 156 -8.07 5.70 5.71
N SER A 157 -7.63 4.77 6.56
CA SER A 157 -7.41 3.36 6.22
C SER A 157 -8.66 2.62 5.72
N GLN A 158 -9.87 3.11 6.04
CA GLN A 158 -11.14 2.55 5.56
C GLN A 158 -11.55 3.09 4.17
N ALA A 159 -10.85 4.10 3.64
CA ALA A 159 -11.02 4.62 2.29
C ALA A 159 -10.28 3.72 1.30
N ARG A 160 -10.89 2.60 0.91
CA ARG A 160 -10.27 1.59 0.04
C ARG A 160 -10.07 2.06 -1.41
N VAL A 161 -10.99 2.85 -1.94
CA VAL A 161 -10.97 3.35 -3.32
C VAL A 161 -10.36 4.75 -3.34
N ARG A 162 -9.20 4.91 -4.01
CA ARG A 162 -8.43 6.16 -4.04
C ARG A 162 -7.89 6.50 -5.44
N ASN A 163 -8.77 6.45 -6.43
CA ASN A 163 -8.37 6.58 -7.84
C ASN A 163 -8.17 8.03 -8.31
N SER A 164 -8.51 9.03 -7.49
CA SER A 164 -8.22 10.44 -7.77
C SER A 164 -6.80 10.81 -7.33
N THR A 165 -6.08 11.56 -8.18
CA THR A 165 -4.79 12.18 -7.81
C THR A 165 -4.94 13.13 -6.62
N LEU A 166 -6.14 13.67 -6.40
CA LEU A 166 -6.46 14.53 -5.26
C LEU A 166 -6.31 13.83 -3.92
N TRP A 167 -6.27 12.49 -3.86
CA TRP A 167 -5.90 11.82 -2.62
C TRP A 167 -4.48 12.22 -2.21
N ALA A 168 -3.54 12.37 -3.14
CA ALA A 168 -2.18 12.82 -2.86
C ALA A 168 -2.12 14.30 -2.43
N ASP A 169 -2.88 15.15 -3.12
CA ASP A 169 -2.84 16.61 -2.92
C ASP A 169 -3.64 17.09 -1.70
N ASP A 170 -4.85 16.54 -1.51
CA ASP A 170 -5.77 16.92 -0.44
C ASP A 170 -6.54 15.69 0.11
N PRO A 171 -5.85 14.79 0.85
CA PRO A 171 -6.47 13.58 1.38
C PRO A 171 -7.57 13.90 2.40
N LYS A 172 -7.49 15.03 3.10
CA LYS A 172 -8.49 15.46 4.09
C LYS A 172 -9.82 15.77 3.42
N GLN A 173 -9.79 16.51 2.31
CA GLN A 173 -10.98 16.82 1.53
C GLN A 173 -11.59 15.57 0.90
N GLN A 174 -10.76 14.69 0.31
CA GLN A 174 -11.26 13.44 -0.26
C GLN A 174 -11.94 12.55 0.79
N LEU A 175 -11.36 12.44 1.99
CA LEU A 175 -11.96 11.69 3.08
C LEU A 175 -13.28 12.32 3.56
N ALA A 176 -13.37 13.65 3.59
CA ALA A 176 -14.60 14.35 3.94
C ALA A 176 -15.73 14.08 2.94
N TYR A 177 -15.43 14.04 1.63
CA TYR A 177 -16.40 13.66 0.61
C TYR A 177 -16.87 12.22 0.77
N LEU A 178 -15.97 11.28 1.09
CA LEU A 178 -16.35 9.91 1.37
C LEU A 178 -17.23 9.79 2.63
N ALA A 179 -16.87 10.50 3.70
CA ALA A 179 -17.61 10.50 4.95
C ALA A 179 -19.04 11.04 4.78
N GLN A 180 -19.23 12.13 4.03
CA GLN A 180 -20.56 12.70 3.73
C GLN A 180 -21.48 11.69 3.03
N LYS A 181 -20.96 10.96 2.03
CA LYS A 181 -21.74 9.93 1.34
C LYS A 181 -22.12 8.78 2.27
N ARG A 182 -21.18 8.30 3.09
CA ARG A 182 -21.45 7.22 4.05
C ARG A 182 -22.46 7.66 5.12
N TRP A 183 -22.37 8.90 5.59
CA TRP A 183 -23.35 9.47 6.50
C TRP A 183 -24.73 9.53 5.83
N ALA A 184 -24.82 10.04 4.60
CA ALA A 184 -26.08 10.11 3.85
C ALA A 184 -26.70 8.73 3.65
N ARG A 185 -25.89 7.73 3.26
CA ARG A 185 -26.32 6.32 3.14
C ARG A 185 -26.87 5.76 4.45
N LEU A 186 -26.26 6.11 5.58
CA LEU A 186 -26.66 5.56 6.89
C LEU A 186 -27.88 6.28 7.49
N HIS A 187 -27.96 7.60 7.34
CA HIS A 187 -28.90 8.42 8.11
C HIS A 187 -29.98 9.11 7.27
N ALA A 188 -29.80 9.24 5.96
CA ALA A 188 -30.79 9.80 5.03
C ALA A 188 -30.84 9.04 3.68
N PRO A 189 -30.93 7.69 3.68
CA PRO A 189 -30.90 6.89 2.45
C PRO A 189 -32.09 7.17 1.52
N ASP A 190 -33.23 7.53 2.09
CA ASP A 190 -34.47 7.90 1.41
C ASP A 190 -34.33 9.19 0.61
N VAL A 191 -33.47 10.12 1.04
CA VAL A 191 -33.25 11.39 0.34
C VAL A 191 -32.41 11.18 -0.93
N ILE A 192 -31.39 10.31 -0.85
CA ILE A 192 -30.49 10.03 -1.97
C ILE A 192 -31.04 8.95 -2.92
N LEU A 193 -32.12 8.25 -2.54
CA LEU A 193 -32.86 7.31 -3.40
C LEU A 193 -31.99 6.24 -4.08
N GLY A 194 -30.93 5.80 -3.41
CA GLY A 194 -30.10 4.72 -3.92
C GLY A 194 -29.07 5.13 -4.99
N VAL A 195 -28.98 6.41 -5.40
CA VAL A 195 -28.02 6.83 -6.44
C VAL A 195 -26.59 6.45 -6.10
N TYR A 196 -25.85 5.89 -7.05
CA TYR A 196 -24.48 5.46 -6.82
C TYR A 196 -23.50 6.62 -6.90
N THR A 197 -22.43 6.58 -6.12
CA THR A 197 -21.27 7.48 -6.30
C THR A 197 -20.15 6.76 -7.05
N PRO A 198 -19.24 7.50 -7.74
CA PRO A 198 -18.25 6.88 -8.62
C PRO A 198 -17.43 5.74 -7.98
N ASP A 199 -16.99 5.92 -6.74
CA ASP A 199 -16.25 4.94 -5.94
C ASP A 199 -17.07 3.71 -5.50
N GLU A 200 -18.41 3.78 -5.50
CA GLU A 200 -19.29 2.63 -5.24
C GLU A 200 -19.49 1.78 -6.51
N LEU A 201 -19.31 2.38 -7.69
CA LEU A 201 -19.42 1.71 -8.99
C LEU A 201 -18.09 1.13 -9.47
N GLU A 202 -16.99 1.70 -9.00
CA GLU A 202 -15.69 1.13 -9.27
C GLU A 202 -15.62 -0.23 -8.57
N PRO A 203 -15.20 -1.29 -9.29
CA PRO A 203 -14.90 -2.54 -8.63
C PRO A 203 -13.90 -2.18 -7.54
N THR A 204 -14.27 -2.42 -6.28
CA THR A 204 -13.23 -2.54 -5.27
C THR A 204 -12.28 -3.53 -5.87
N LEU A 205 -11.03 -3.12 -6.12
CA LEU A 205 -9.96 -4.08 -6.20
C LEU A 205 -9.94 -4.71 -4.81
N SER A 206 -10.86 -5.67 -4.62
CA SER A 206 -10.70 -6.76 -3.73
C SER A 206 -9.28 -7.18 -4.05
N LYS A 207 -8.37 -6.96 -3.11
CA LYS A 207 -7.43 -8.04 -2.89
C LYS A 207 -8.35 -9.22 -2.65
N ASP A 208 -8.60 -10.00 -3.69
CA ASP A 208 -9.16 -11.32 -3.57
C ASP A 208 -8.22 -12.02 -2.60
N MET A 209 -8.53 -11.90 -1.32
CA MET A 209 -8.36 -12.98 -0.38
C MET A 209 -9.33 -14.00 -0.94
N GLY A 210 -8.91 -14.76 -1.95
CA GLY A 210 -9.79 -15.69 -2.65
C GLY A 210 -10.56 -16.56 -1.66
N MET A 211 -11.54 -17.32 -2.16
CA MET A 211 -12.07 -18.44 -1.39
C MET A 211 -10.88 -19.16 -0.74
N ILE A 212 -11.00 -19.54 0.53
CA ILE A 212 -10.05 -20.51 1.10
C ILE A 212 -10.11 -21.70 0.15
N ASP A 213 -9.17 -21.77 -0.77
CA ASP A 213 -8.90 -22.98 -1.50
C ASP A 213 -8.51 -23.94 -0.40
N VAL A 214 -9.43 -24.85 -0.07
CA VAL A 214 -9.01 -26.15 0.42
C VAL A 214 -8.23 -26.72 -0.75
N VAL A 215 -6.94 -26.36 -0.82
CA VAL A 215 -6.03 -26.83 -1.85
C VAL A 215 -6.10 -28.36 -1.76
N PRO A 216 -6.61 -29.08 -2.78
CA PRO A 216 -6.37 -30.51 -2.81
C PRO A 216 -4.86 -30.66 -2.86
N ALA A 217 -4.28 -31.26 -1.82
CA ALA A 217 -2.83 -31.34 -1.60
C ALA A 217 -2.08 -31.56 -2.92
N LYS A 218 -1.52 -30.48 -3.45
CA LYS A 218 -0.66 -30.51 -4.63
C LYS A 218 0.63 -31.19 -4.17
N ALA A 219 1.05 -32.24 -4.88
CA ALA A 219 2.26 -32.99 -4.56
C ALA A 219 3.44 -32.02 -4.37
N PRO A 220 4.35 -32.26 -3.40
CA PRO A 220 5.41 -31.32 -3.08
C PRO A 220 6.27 -31.08 -4.32
N GLU A 221 6.31 -29.83 -4.79
CA GLU A 221 7.21 -29.42 -5.85
C GLU A 221 8.66 -29.61 -5.34
N THR A 222 9.44 -30.41 -6.06
CA THR A 222 10.86 -30.67 -5.77
C THR A 222 11.71 -29.48 -6.19
N TYR A 223 12.79 -29.21 -5.45
CA TYR A 223 13.69 -28.09 -5.68
C TYR A 223 14.29 -28.14 -7.09
N ASP A 224 14.27 -27.00 -7.78
CA ASP A 224 14.75 -26.89 -9.17
C ASP A 224 16.23 -27.29 -9.31
N GLN A 225 16.50 -28.20 -10.24
CA GLN A 225 17.83 -28.81 -10.40
C GLN A 225 18.89 -27.78 -10.85
N THR A 226 18.53 -26.86 -11.76
CA THR A 226 19.47 -25.84 -12.25
C THR A 226 19.87 -24.88 -11.13
N ARG A 227 18.93 -24.51 -10.27
CA ARG A 227 19.22 -23.73 -9.06
C ARG A 227 19.99 -24.52 -8.02
N PHE A 228 19.78 -25.83 -7.90
CA PHE A 228 20.54 -26.67 -6.99
C PHE A 228 22.02 -26.71 -7.40
N ASP A 229 22.30 -26.99 -8.66
CA ASP A 229 23.66 -27.13 -9.19
C ASP A 229 24.47 -25.83 -9.06
N ALA A 230 23.82 -24.67 -9.21
CA ALA A 230 24.45 -23.36 -9.05
C ALA A 230 24.88 -23.08 -7.59
N ASN A 231 24.19 -23.64 -6.60
CA ASN A 231 24.36 -23.26 -5.18
C ASN A 231 25.02 -24.34 -4.31
N VAL A 232 24.98 -25.61 -4.73
CA VAL A 232 25.47 -26.75 -3.94
C VAL A 232 26.93 -26.61 -3.48
N GLY A 233 27.79 -26.01 -4.31
CA GLY A 233 29.19 -25.75 -3.95
C GLY A 233 29.35 -24.72 -2.82
N GLY A 234 28.56 -23.64 -2.86
CA GLY A 234 28.55 -22.62 -1.81
C GLY A 234 27.99 -23.16 -0.49
N TRP A 235 26.93 -23.97 -0.56
CA TRP A 235 26.35 -24.62 0.61
C TRP A 235 27.32 -25.61 1.26
N ALA A 236 27.98 -26.46 0.48
CA ALA A 236 28.96 -27.41 1.01
C ALA A 236 30.14 -26.69 1.68
N THR A 237 30.60 -25.58 1.11
CA THR A 237 31.65 -24.73 1.70
C THR A 237 31.22 -24.12 3.04
N LEU A 238 29.98 -23.62 3.11
CA LEU A 238 29.41 -23.07 4.35
C LEU A 238 29.28 -24.14 5.45
N ILE A 239 28.87 -25.35 5.10
CA ILE A 239 28.76 -26.49 6.04
C ILE A 239 30.14 -26.83 6.61
N VAL A 240 31.16 -26.96 5.75
CA VAL A 240 32.52 -27.33 6.18
C VAL A 240 33.22 -26.22 6.95
N ASN A 241 33.00 -24.94 6.61
CA ASN A 241 33.73 -23.82 7.23
C ASN A 241 33.04 -23.23 8.48
N LYS A 242 31.71 -23.33 8.59
CA LYS A 242 30.94 -22.76 9.72
C LYS A 242 30.37 -23.82 10.68
N GLY A 243 30.79 -25.09 10.54
CA GLY A 243 30.42 -26.19 11.46
C GLY A 243 28.93 -26.57 11.44
N LYS A 244 28.17 -26.19 10.40
CA LYS A 244 26.75 -26.57 10.29
C LYS A 244 26.60 -28.02 9.87
N THR A 245 25.47 -28.66 10.18
CA THR A 245 25.17 -29.99 9.65
C THR A 245 24.51 -29.92 8.27
N VAL A 246 24.52 -31.02 7.53
CA VAL A 246 23.79 -31.14 6.26
C VAL A 246 22.30 -30.93 6.51
N ASP A 247 21.77 -31.48 7.60
CA ASP A 247 20.35 -31.35 7.96
C ASP A 247 19.94 -29.91 8.25
N ASP A 248 20.79 -29.13 8.93
CA ASP A 248 20.54 -27.70 9.16
C ASP A 248 20.48 -26.91 7.86
N MET A 249 21.35 -27.26 6.90
CA MET A 249 21.37 -26.61 5.60
C MET A 249 20.16 -27.00 4.77
N VAL A 250 19.75 -28.28 4.79
CA VAL A 250 18.53 -28.75 4.13
C VAL A 250 17.31 -28.03 4.71
N ALA A 251 17.18 -27.96 6.04
CA ALA A 251 16.09 -27.23 6.69
C ALA A 251 16.07 -25.74 6.31
N PHE A 252 17.23 -25.11 6.17
CA PHE A 252 17.35 -23.72 5.73
C PHE A 252 16.91 -23.53 4.27
N ILE A 253 17.28 -24.45 3.37
CA ILE A 253 16.92 -24.39 1.95
C ILE A 253 15.42 -24.63 1.78
N GLU A 254 14.86 -25.62 2.48
CA GLU A 254 13.42 -25.95 2.43
C GLU A 254 12.56 -24.87 3.08
N LYS A 255 13.10 -24.10 4.03
CA LYS A 255 12.40 -22.92 4.58
C LYS A 255 12.32 -21.76 3.58
N LYS A 256 13.27 -21.67 2.64
CA LYS A 256 13.37 -20.60 1.64
C LYS A 256 12.89 -21.01 0.24
N GLY A 257 12.53 -22.29 0.03
CA GLY A 257 12.19 -22.83 -1.29
C GLY A 257 11.46 -24.18 -1.23
N ALA A 258 11.49 -24.91 -2.34
CA ALA A 258 10.89 -26.23 -2.50
C ALA A 258 11.68 -27.34 -1.77
N LYS A 259 11.09 -28.54 -1.62
CA LYS A 259 11.74 -29.67 -0.95
C LYS A 259 12.89 -30.23 -1.79
N LEU A 260 14.05 -30.47 -1.19
CA LEU A 260 15.14 -31.15 -1.87
C LEU A 260 14.76 -32.62 -2.09
N SER A 261 14.95 -33.13 -3.31
CA SER A 261 14.80 -34.57 -3.58
C SER A 261 15.87 -35.38 -2.85
N ASP A 262 15.64 -36.68 -2.67
CA ASP A 262 16.61 -37.56 -2.01
C ASP A 262 17.97 -37.54 -2.73
N GLY A 263 17.96 -37.56 -4.07
CA GLY A 263 19.18 -37.44 -4.88
C GLY A 263 19.92 -36.11 -4.68
N GLN A 264 19.23 -35.00 -4.44
CA GLN A 264 19.86 -33.69 -4.16
C GLN A 264 20.46 -33.64 -2.75
N ARG A 265 19.79 -34.26 -1.77
CA ARG A 265 20.32 -34.38 -0.39
C ARG A 265 21.60 -35.22 -0.38
N GLU A 266 21.61 -36.33 -1.11
CA GLU A 266 22.80 -37.17 -1.29
C GLU A 266 23.93 -36.41 -2.01
N ALA A 267 23.62 -35.65 -3.07
CA ALA A 267 24.62 -34.86 -3.78
C ALA A 267 25.26 -33.77 -2.90
N LEU A 268 24.47 -33.10 -2.05
CA LEU A 268 24.98 -32.13 -1.09
C LEU A 268 25.88 -32.81 -0.04
N ALA A 269 25.46 -33.94 0.51
CA ALA A 269 26.25 -34.70 1.48
C ALA A 269 27.58 -35.20 0.88
N ALA A 270 27.55 -35.73 -0.35
CA ALA A 270 28.74 -36.17 -1.07
C ALA A 270 29.72 -35.01 -1.32
N LYS A 271 29.21 -33.82 -1.68
CA LYS A 271 30.03 -32.62 -1.90
C LYS A 271 30.67 -32.11 -0.61
N VAL A 272 29.95 -32.18 0.51
CA VAL A 272 30.48 -31.87 1.85
C VAL A 272 31.58 -32.85 2.25
N GLN A 273 31.36 -34.15 2.02
CA GLN A 273 32.35 -35.18 2.36
C GLN A 273 33.62 -35.01 1.52
N ALA A 274 33.49 -34.78 0.21
CA ALA A 274 34.64 -34.51 -0.66
C ALA A 274 35.45 -33.28 -0.22
N LEU A 275 34.80 -32.22 0.27
CA LEU A 275 35.47 -31.04 0.82
C LEU A 275 36.13 -31.29 2.18
N ARG A 276 35.60 -32.21 3.00
CA ARG A 276 36.24 -32.63 4.26
C ARG A 276 37.45 -33.51 3.98
N ASP A 277 37.33 -34.47 3.08
CA ASP A 277 38.42 -35.38 2.72
C ASP A 277 39.59 -34.61 2.08
N ALA A 278 39.30 -33.63 1.22
CA ALA A 278 40.30 -32.75 0.63
C ALA A 278 41.05 -31.88 1.68
N LYS A 279 40.41 -31.55 2.81
CA LYS A 279 41.07 -30.84 3.93
C LYS A 279 41.93 -31.76 4.80
N VAL A 280 41.69 -33.08 4.79
CA VAL A 280 42.41 -34.05 5.63
C VAL A 280 43.68 -34.58 4.95
N THR A 281 43.77 -34.51 3.61
CA THR A 281 44.91 -35.05 2.83
C THR A 281 46.19 -34.20 2.82
N ASP A 282 46.24 -33.05 3.52
CA ASP A 282 47.41 -32.14 3.52
C ASP A 282 48.34 -32.28 4.75
N VAL A 283 48.43 -33.48 5.33
CA VAL A 283 49.35 -33.78 6.45
C VAL A 283 50.33 -34.89 6.06
N GLN A 284 51.57 -34.52 5.73
CA GLN A 284 52.71 -35.44 5.57
C GLN A 284 53.29 -35.89 6.95
N PRO A 285 53.92 -37.08 7.08
CA PRO A 285 54.17 -37.71 8.37
C PRO A 285 55.53 -37.38 9.03
N LYS A 286 55.43 -36.89 10.27
CA LYS A 286 56.20 -37.13 11.53
C LYS A 286 57.66 -37.65 11.47
N GLN A 287 58.57 -36.89 12.08
CA GLN A 287 59.73 -37.42 12.83
C GLN A 287 59.72 -36.88 14.27
N THR A 288 59.91 -37.81 15.21
CA THR A 288 60.00 -37.74 16.69
C THR A 288 61.48 -37.67 17.13
N PRO A 289 61.82 -37.61 18.44
CA PRO A 289 61.52 -36.60 19.48
C PRO A 289 62.80 -36.20 20.28
N ASP A 290 62.90 -35.00 20.85
CA ASP A 290 63.58 -34.86 22.16
C ASP A 290 63.29 -33.54 22.89
N GLN A 291 62.85 -33.73 24.14
CA GLN A 291 63.08 -32.98 25.38
C GLN A 291 62.62 -31.51 25.54
N ALA A 292 61.54 -31.42 26.34
CA ALA A 292 61.31 -30.59 27.54
C ALA A 292 61.26 -29.05 27.41
N GLU A 293 60.05 -28.51 27.57
CA GLU A 293 59.69 -27.64 28.70
C GLU A 293 58.15 -27.49 28.76
N GLU A 294 57.60 -27.48 29.99
CA GLU A 294 56.17 -27.33 30.29
C GLU A 294 55.67 -25.92 29.97
N ALA A 295 54.56 -25.81 29.23
CA ALA A 295 53.60 -24.71 29.34
C ALA A 295 52.26 -25.15 28.72
N ASP A 296 51.19 -24.99 29.48
CA ASP A 296 49.81 -25.06 29.02
C ASP A 296 49.58 -24.06 27.88
N GLU A 297 48.97 -24.46 26.76
CA GLU A 297 48.35 -23.51 25.83
C GLU A 297 47.18 -24.13 25.04
N ASP A 298 45.98 -23.68 25.40
CA ASP A 298 44.76 -23.79 24.62
C ASP A 298 44.94 -23.12 23.26
N GLY A 299 44.63 -23.85 22.18
CA GLY A 299 44.63 -23.34 20.81
C GLY A 299 43.47 -22.35 20.57
N VAL A 300 43.77 -21.06 20.59
CA VAL A 300 42.85 -19.98 20.21
C VAL A 300 42.72 -19.90 18.69
N ILE A 301 41.48 -19.94 18.22
CA ILE A 301 41.07 -19.54 16.87
C ILE A 301 41.18 -18.01 16.83
N ALA A 302 41.96 -17.45 15.89
CA ALA A 302 42.19 -16.01 15.82
C ALA A 302 40.87 -15.23 15.63
N GLU A 303 40.35 -14.66 16.73
CA GLU A 303 39.29 -13.65 16.72
C GLU A 303 39.86 -12.35 16.14
N ILE A 304 39.20 -11.78 15.13
CA ILE A 304 39.55 -10.46 14.59
C ILE A 304 39.37 -9.44 15.72
N GLY A 305 40.47 -8.87 16.19
CA GLY A 305 40.48 -7.96 17.32
C GLY A 305 40.24 -6.51 16.93
N PRO A 306 40.06 -5.61 17.91
CA PRO A 306 39.85 -4.17 17.66
C PRO A 306 40.94 -3.52 16.82
N ARG A 307 42.20 -3.95 17.01
CA ARG A 307 43.35 -3.44 16.24
C ARG A 307 43.36 -3.91 14.78
N ASP A 308 42.80 -5.08 14.50
CA ASP A 308 42.70 -5.59 13.13
C ASP A 308 41.68 -4.78 12.33
N ILE A 309 40.59 -4.36 12.98
CA ILE A 309 39.58 -3.47 12.38
C ILE A 309 40.13 -2.05 12.21
N GLU A 310 40.83 -1.52 13.22
CA GLU A 310 41.48 -0.20 13.11
C GLU A 310 42.44 -0.15 11.91
N LYS A 311 43.23 -1.21 11.73
CA LYS A 311 44.12 -1.36 10.58
C LYS A 311 43.34 -1.45 9.27
N ALA A 312 42.30 -2.29 9.20
CA ALA A 312 41.49 -2.44 7.99
C ALA A 312 40.77 -1.15 7.58
N LEU A 313 40.29 -0.34 8.54
CA LEU A 313 39.71 0.96 8.29
C LEU A 313 40.74 1.98 7.79
N THR A 314 41.96 1.94 8.33
CA THR A 314 43.05 2.85 7.92
C THR A 314 43.57 2.51 6.52
N ASP A 315 43.73 1.21 6.24
CA ASP A 315 44.27 0.71 4.97
C ASP A 315 43.24 0.71 3.83
N ALA A 316 41.96 0.98 4.12
CA ALA A 316 40.90 1.05 3.11
C ALA A 316 41.19 2.13 2.06
N THR A 317 41.19 1.75 0.78
CA THR A 317 41.45 2.66 -0.35
C THR A 317 40.21 2.93 -1.20
N THR A 318 39.16 2.15 -0.99
CA THR A 318 37.86 2.31 -1.66
C THR A 318 36.73 2.39 -0.65
N VAL A 319 35.62 3.01 -1.05
CA VAL A 319 34.42 3.11 -0.21
C VAL A 319 33.87 1.72 0.16
N ASP A 320 33.94 0.75 -0.75
CA ASP A 320 33.47 -0.62 -0.52
C ASP A 320 34.33 -1.37 0.52
N GLU A 321 35.65 -1.22 0.48
CA GLU A 321 36.57 -1.76 1.51
C GLU A 321 36.30 -1.16 2.89
N LEU A 322 36.01 0.15 2.94
CA LEU A 322 35.70 0.86 4.18
C LEU A 322 34.40 0.33 4.81
N TYR A 323 33.33 0.18 4.02
CA TYR A 323 32.06 -0.39 4.53
C TYR A 323 32.20 -1.85 4.94
N ALA A 324 33.01 -2.65 4.23
CA ALA A 324 33.29 -4.03 4.61
C ALA A 324 33.97 -4.12 5.99
N ALA A 325 34.95 -3.27 6.27
CA ALA A 325 35.57 -3.17 7.59
C ALA A 325 34.60 -2.64 8.67
N GLY A 326 33.75 -1.66 8.32
CA GLY A 326 32.75 -1.09 9.22
C GLY A 326 31.68 -2.08 9.71
N MET A 327 31.29 -3.07 8.90
CA MET A 327 30.32 -4.12 9.28
C MET A 327 30.77 -4.95 10.49
N HIS A 328 32.07 -4.97 10.78
CA HIS A 328 32.64 -5.72 11.89
C HIS A 328 32.66 -4.91 13.20
N ILE A 329 32.41 -3.59 13.17
CA ILE A 329 32.40 -2.72 14.37
C ILE A 329 31.25 -3.09 15.31
N ASP A 330 30.03 -3.28 14.78
CA ASP A 330 28.82 -3.54 15.59
C ASP A 330 28.86 -4.90 16.32
N ASN A 331 29.72 -5.82 15.87
CA ASN A 331 29.84 -7.16 16.42
C ASN A 331 31.11 -7.32 17.28
N LEU A 332 31.82 -6.23 17.58
CA LEU A 332 33.07 -6.28 18.31
C LEU A 332 32.84 -6.31 19.83
N ALA A 333 33.41 -7.32 20.50
CA ALA A 333 33.47 -7.34 21.96
C ALA A 333 34.62 -6.45 22.45
N CYS A 334 34.39 -5.14 22.60
CA CYS A 334 35.38 -4.19 23.11
C CYS A 334 34.75 -3.11 24.02
N THR A 335 35.58 -2.25 24.62
CA THR A 335 35.09 -1.18 25.49
C THR A 335 34.32 -0.12 24.69
N PRO A 336 33.35 0.58 25.31
CA PRO A 336 32.64 1.68 24.65
C PRO A 336 33.55 2.77 24.07
N GLU A 337 34.69 3.02 24.71
CA GLU A 337 35.73 3.95 24.25
C GLU A 337 36.37 3.49 22.93
N TRP A 338 36.55 2.18 22.76
CA TRP A 338 37.09 1.58 21.54
C TRP A 338 36.08 1.60 20.39
N LEU A 339 34.80 1.38 20.68
CA LEU A 339 33.72 1.52 19.69
C LEU A 339 33.61 2.97 19.20
N ASP A 340 33.69 3.95 20.10
CA ASP A 340 33.67 5.38 19.74
C ASP A 340 34.88 5.77 18.88
N HIS A 341 36.08 5.26 19.21
CA HIS A 341 37.30 5.45 18.42
C HIS A 341 37.15 4.90 16.98
N LEU A 342 36.71 3.65 16.83
CA LEU A 342 36.53 3.02 15.52
C LEU A 342 35.44 3.72 14.68
N ASN A 343 34.34 4.15 15.28
CA ASN A 343 33.29 4.90 14.59
C ASN A 343 33.77 6.28 14.11
N LYS A 344 34.58 6.98 14.92
CA LYS A 344 35.23 8.24 14.51
C LYS A 344 36.20 8.04 13.35
N LEU A 345 37.00 6.97 13.39
CA LEU A 345 37.96 6.64 12.34
C LEU A 345 37.25 6.27 11.03
N PHE A 346 36.19 5.45 11.09
CA PHE A 346 35.33 5.14 9.95
C PHE A 346 34.73 6.41 9.32
N THR A 347 34.18 7.30 10.15
CA THR A 347 33.56 8.56 9.68
C THR A 347 34.58 9.49 9.03
N ALA A 348 35.77 9.62 9.63
CA ALA A 348 36.86 10.42 9.08
C ALA A 348 37.36 9.88 7.73
N ARG A 349 37.59 8.55 7.64
CA ARG A 349 38.08 7.92 6.42
C ARG A 349 37.04 7.95 5.29
N LYS A 350 35.75 7.84 5.63
CA LYS A 350 34.66 7.98 4.67
C LYS A 350 34.68 9.36 4.00
N ALA A 351 34.88 10.42 4.79
CA ALA A 351 34.96 11.79 4.28
C ALA A 351 36.20 12.06 3.42
N GLU A 352 37.25 11.24 3.51
CA GLU A 352 38.44 11.33 2.65
C GLU A 352 38.31 10.56 1.33
N LEU A 353 37.46 9.52 1.30
CA LEU A 353 37.24 8.66 0.14
C LEU A 353 36.02 9.06 -0.71
N GLU A 354 35.15 9.92 -0.18
CA GLU A 354 34.08 10.64 -0.89
C GLU A 354 34.59 11.97 -1.45
#